data_AF-A0A4S2HB07-F1
#
_entry.id   AF-A0A4S2HB07-F1
#
_cell.length_a   1.000
_cell.length_b   1.000
_cell.length_c   1.000
_cell.angle_alpha   90.00
_cell.angle_beta   90.00
_cell.angle_gamma   90.00
#
_symmetry.space_group_name_H-M   'P 1'
#
loop_
_entity.id
_entity.type
_entity.pdbx_description
1 polymer ?
#
loop_
_entity_poly.entity_id
_entity_poly.type
_entity_poly.pdbx_seq_one_letter_code
_entity_poly.pdbx_strand_id
1 'polypeptide(L)'
;MDSYLAIARAVLAETRKPLSSAEMLREAYLRDFVPDHLYGQTQHKTLQARLSEDILLHRQNSAFVRTSPGRFFLRILQKDPNIPQEYKYEFPAPVRAEQLSNFRVLCVKREQLTHGASEIRKASDISSLLSESKHVHAKHLDIDRDLVQVCSLTVIYNCGRILLNSYPSSAFLGLGSGKSVGLVTRVKEDDLSLFDGTAYGVREAALRSIAETLSPPESVMLRLQDPTQTNLCGAIWLSNRPSYRSMIALIVMVNFGSEYDPSLRFGPVSGLRWVDSEQLNAESTNYEPWSNELIYKSSILKNRIFSGHAQKTERGWDA
;
A
#
# COMPACT_ATOMS: atom_id res chain seq x y z
N MET A 1 19.31 -25.75 -6.20
CA MET A 1 17.97 -25.28 -6.63
C MET A 1 16.94 -26.06 -5.82
N ASP A 2 15.96 -25.41 -5.19
CA ASP A 2 14.95 -26.08 -4.35
C ASP A 2 14.10 -27.03 -5.20
N SER A 3 14.10 -28.33 -4.89
CA SER A 3 13.36 -29.37 -5.63
C SER A 3 11.87 -29.07 -5.72
N TYR A 4 11.27 -28.46 -4.70
CA TYR A 4 9.84 -28.09 -4.72
C TYR A 4 9.55 -26.97 -5.74
N LEU A 5 10.42 -25.96 -5.81
CA LEU A 5 10.27 -24.87 -6.77
C LEU A 5 10.50 -25.36 -8.20
N ALA A 6 11.42 -26.30 -8.41
CA ALA A 6 11.62 -26.93 -9.72
C ALA A 6 10.37 -27.70 -10.18
N ILE A 7 9.77 -28.52 -9.30
CA ILE A 7 8.51 -29.23 -9.56
C ILE A 7 7.39 -28.25 -9.90
N ALA A 8 7.20 -27.21 -9.09
CA ALA A 8 6.17 -26.20 -9.33
C ALA A 8 6.32 -25.52 -10.68
N ARG A 9 7.56 -25.19 -11.06
CA ARG A 9 7.87 -24.57 -12.35
C ARG A 9 7.51 -25.50 -13.50
N ALA A 10 7.91 -26.77 -13.44
CA ALA A 10 7.59 -27.74 -14.48
C ALA A 10 6.07 -27.94 -14.63
N VAL A 11 5.37 -28.16 -13.52
CA VAL A 11 3.91 -28.37 -13.51
C VAL A 11 3.16 -27.15 -14.05
N LEU A 12 3.49 -25.95 -13.60
CA LEU A 12 2.79 -24.74 -14.03
C LEU A 12 3.10 -24.37 -15.49
N ALA A 13 4.32 -24.66 -15.97
CA ALA A 13 4.69 -24.46 -17.37
C ALA A 13 3.88 -25.35 -18.30
N GLU A 14 3.65 -26.59 -17.88
CA GLU A 14 2.93 -27.61 -18.62
C GLU A 14 1.41 -27.40 -18.57
N THR A 15 0.85 -27.17 -17.38
CA THR A 15 -0.59 -27.04 -17.18
C THR A 15 -1.14 -25.68 -17.62
N ARG A 16 -0.28 -24.65 -17.67
CA ARG A 16 -0.60 -23.29 -18.15
C ARG A 16 -1.84 -22.66 -17.48
N LYS A 17 -2.16 -23.08 -16.25
CA LYS A 17 -3.24 -22.51 -15.43
C LYS A 17 -2.77 -22.32 -13.98
N PRO A 18 -3.38 -21.40 -13.21
CA PRO A 18 -3.06 -21.25 -11.81
C PRO A 18 -3.51 -22.47 -11.01
N LEU A 19 -2.64 -22.95 -10.13
CA LEU A 19 -2.87 -24.15 -9.31
C LEU A 19 -2.59 -23.88 -7.84
N SER A 20 -3.27 -24.60 -6.96
CA SER A 20 -2.88 -24.76 -5.56
C SER A 20 -1.70 -25.72 -5.41
N SER A 21 -0.99 -25.67 -4.28
CA SER A 21 0.13 -26.58 -4.02
C SER A 21 -0.28 -28.06 -4.00
N ALA A 22 -1.51 -28.35 -3.56
CA ALA A 22 -2.05 -29.71 -3.58
C ALA A 22 -2.35 -30.17 -5.02
N GLU A 23 -2.91 -29.30 -5.86
CA GLU A 23 -3.10 -29.59 -7.28
C GLU A 23 -1.77 -29.75 -8.01
N MET A 24 -0.78 -28.90 -7.72
CA MET A 24 0.55 -29.02 -8.33
C MET A 24 1.23 -30.34 -8.02
N LEU A 25 1.19 -30.79 -6.76
CA LEU A 25 1.76 -32.09 -6.41
C LEU A 25 1.01 -33.24 -7.07
N ARG A 26 -0.32 -33.18 -7.14
CA ARG A 26 -1.09 -34.20 -7.84
C ARG A 26 -0.68 -34.30 -9.31
N GLU A 27 -0.57 -33.17 -9.99
CA GLU A 27 -0.09 -33.11 -11.39
C GLU A 27 1.36 -33.59 -11.52
N ALA A 28 2.22 -33.28 -10.54
CA ALA A 28 3.60 -33.75 -10.53
C ALA A 28 3.69 -35.28 -10.42
N TYR A 29 2.88 -35.89 -9.55
CA TYR A 29 2.82 -37.35 -9.43
C TYR A 29 2.23 -38.01 -10.68
N LEU A 30 1.19 -37.42 -11.28
CA LEU A 30 0.58 -37.95 -12.51
C LEU A 30 1.52 -37.91 -13.73
N ARG A 31 2.54 -37.05 -13.69
CA ARG A 31 3.48 -36.81 -14.80
C ARG A 31 4.91 -37.23 -14.47
N ASP A 32 5.11 -37.97 -13.37
CA ASP A 32 6.42 -38.44 -12.89
C ASP A 32 7.47 -37.33 -12.73
N PHE A 33 7.05 -36.12 -12.33
CA PHE A 33 7.95 -34.99 -12.05
C PHE A 33 8.53 -35.02 -10.63
N VAL A 34 7.99 -35.84 -9.74
CA VAL A 34 8.42 -35.90 -8.33
C VAL A 34 9.67 -36.76 -8.22
N PRO A 35 10.80 -36.24 -7.71
CA PRO A 35 12.00 -37.03 -7.49
C PRO A 35 11.78 -38.10 -6.41
N ASP A 36 12.43 -39.25 -6.56
CA ASP A 36 12.30 -40.37 -5.61
C ASP A 36 12.57 -39.95 -4.16
N HIS A 37 13.55 -39.08 -3.92
CA HIS A 37 13.94 -38.66 -2.57
C HIS A 37 12.94 -37.72 -1.86
N LEU A 38 11.86 -37.30 -2.53
CA LEU A 38 10.88 -36.37 -1.97
C LEU A 38 9.78 -37.16 -1.25
N TYR A 39 9.83 -37.21 0.08
CA TYR A 39 8.83 -37.90 0.91
C TYR A 39 8.25 -37.00 2.01
N GLY A 40 7.02 -37.27 2.44
CA GLY A 40 6.40 -36.62 3.60
C GLY A 40 4.87 -36.55 3.54
N GLN A 41 4.20 -36.55 4.70
CA GLN A 41 2.74 -36.55 4.76
C GLN A 41 2.10 -35.22 4.32
N THR A 42 2.84 -34.11 4.36
CA THR A 42 2.30 -32.77 4.08
C THR A 42 3.15 -31.98 3.08
N GLN A 43 3.68 -32.66 2.06
CA GLN A 43 4.49 -32.04 0.99
C GLN A 43 3.81 -30.80 0.37
N HIS A 44 2.48 -30.81 0.23
CA HIS A 44 1.73 -29.67 -0.32
C HIS A 44 1.84 -28.42 0.57
N LYS A 45 1.97 -28.56 1.89
CA LYS A 45 2.20 -27.44 2.82
C LYS A 45 3.62 -26.91 2.67
N THR A 46 4.60 -27.80 2.55
CA THR A 46 6.01 -27.42 2.30
C THR A 46 6.14 -26.68 0.97
N LEU A 47 5.54 -27.20 -0.10
CA LEU A 47 5.53 -26.55 -1.41
C LEU A 47 4.88 -25.16 -1.34
N GLN A 48 3.73 -25.04 -0.66
CA GLN A 48 3.07 -23.76 -0.46
C GLN A 48 3.95 -22.76 0.30
N ALA A 49 4.63 -23.21 1.36
CA ALA A 49 5.53 -22.38 2.15
C ALA A 49 6.71 -21.90 1.30
N ARG A 50 7.36 -22.78 0.53
CA ARG A 50 8.47 -22.44 -0.36
C ARG A 50 8.09 -21.47 -1.46
N LEU A 51 6.95 -21.68 -2.12
CA LEU A 51 6.42 -20.72 -3.11
C LEU A 51 6.13 -19.36 -2.46
N SER A 52 5.56 -19.38 -1.25
CA SER A 52 5.25 -18.15 -0.52
C SER A 52 6.50 -17.38 -0.12
N GLU A 53 7.52 -18.08 0.36
CA GLU A 53 8.82 -17.56 0.74
C GLU A 53 9.57 -16.99 -0.47
N ASP A 54 9.63 -17.74 -1.58
CA ASP A 54 10.28 -17.29 -2.81
C ASP A 54 9.64 -16.01 -3.37
N ILE A 55 8.31 -15.94 -3.41
CA ILE A 55 7.57 -14.74 -3.83
C ILE A 55 7.82 -13.59 -2.86
N LEU A 56 7.90 -13.85 -1.56
CA LEU A 56 8.13 -12.81 -0.56
C LEU A 56 9.55 -12.22 -0.65
N LEU A 57 10.56 -13.09 -0.76
CA LEU A 57 11.98 -12.70 -0.79
C LEU A 57 12.37 -12.06 -2.12
N HIS A 58 11.95 -12.66 -3.23
CA HIS A 58 12.36 -12.22 -4.56
C HIS A 58 11.37 -11.26 -5.21
N ARG A 59 10.14 -11.14 -4.68
CA ARG A 59 9.06 -10.27 -5.18
C ARG A 59 8.89 -10.44 -6.71
N GLN A 60 9.14 -9.37 -7.47
CA GLN A 60 9.06 -9.33 -8.93
C GLN A 60 10.10 -10.21 -9.65
N ASN A 61 11.21 -10.54 -8.98
CA ASN A 61 12.24 -11.42 -9.52
C ASN A 61 11.90 -12.90 -9.31
N SER A 62 10.86 -13.21 -8.54
CA SER A 62 10.34 -14.57 -8.44
C SER A 62 9.76 -15.01 -9.79
N ALA A 63 10.05 -16.25 -10.17
CA ALA A 63 9.41 -16.90 -11.31
C ALA A 63 7.91 -17.13 -11.10
N PHE A 64 7.44 -17.03 -9.86
CA PHE A 64 6.08 -17.33 -9.45
C PHE A 64 5.32 -16.05 -9.08
N VAL A 65 4.01 -16.12 -9.25
CA VAL A 65 3.04 -15.12 -8.79
C VAL A 65 1.92 -15.83 -8.06
N ARG A 66 1.22 -15.13 -7.17
CA ARG A 66 -0.08 -15.58 -6.67
C ARG A 66 -1.16 -15.00 -7.57
N THR A 67 -2.22 -15.76 -7.84
CA THR A 67 -3.39 -15.27 -8.60
C THR A 67 -4.65 -15.22 -7.75
N SER A 68 -4.68 -15.97 -6.64
CA SER A 68 -5.70 -15.91 -5.60
C SER A 68 -5.14 -16.48 -4.29
N PRO A 69 -5.88 -16.44 -3.17
CA PRO A 69 -5.47 -17.13 -1.94
C PRO A 69 -5.16 -18.61 -2.21
N GLY A 70 -3.93 -19.03 -1.91
CA GLY A 70 -3.46 -20.41 -2.08
C GLY A 70 -3.24 -20.88 -3.52
N ARG A 71 -3.38 -20.01 -4.53
CA ARG A 71 -3.11 -20.35 -5.94
C ARG A 71 -1.92 -19.57 -6.49
N PHE A 72 -1.11 -20.27 -7.27
CA PHE A 72 0.12 -19.75 -7.84
C PHE A 72 0.18 -20.00 -9.34
N PHE A 73 0.92 -19.17 -10.04
CA PHE A 73 1.11 -19.22 -11.49
C PHE A 73 2.53 -18.79 -11.87
N LEU A 74 2.92 -18.99 -13.14
CA LEU A 74 4.21 -18.55 -13.65
C LEU A 74 4.14 -17.15 -14.21
N ARG A 75 5.06 -16.30 -13.74
CA ARG A 75 5.16 -14.90 -14.16
C ARG A 75 5.41 -14.77 -15.67
N ILE A 76 6.25 -15.63 -16.24
CA ILE A 76 6.57 -15.60 -17.68
C ILE A 76 5.33 -15.83 -18.56
N LEU A 77 4.36 -16.62 -18.07
CA LEU A 77 3.13 -16.92 -18.81
C LEU A 77 2.11 -15.77 -18.78
N GLN A 78 2.24 -14.80 -17.89
CA GLN A 78 1.32 -13.66 -17.86
C GLN A 78 1.39 -12.78 -19.12
N LYS A 79 2.53 -12.81 -19.81
CA LYS A 79 2.74 -12.07 -21.07
C LYS A 79 2.18 -12.78 -22.30
N ASP A 80 1.78 -14.05 -22.16
CA ASP A 80 1.30 -14.85 -23.28
C ASP A 80 -0.12 -14.43 -23.67
N PRO A 81 -0.39 -14.11 -24.96
CA PRO A 81 -1.70 -13.68 -25.41
C PRO A 81 -2.77 -14.77 -25.29
N ASN A 82 -2.37 -16.05 -25.28
CA ASN A 82 -3.30 -17.18 -25.23
C ASN A 82 -3.75 -17.55 -23.81
N ILE A 83 -3.17 -16.92 -22.78
CA ILE A 83 -3.57 -17.13 -21.39
C ILE A 83 -4.79 -16.27 -21.06
N PRO A 84 -5.86 -16.86 -20.47
CA PRO A 84 -7.04 -16.12 -20.02
C PRO A 84 -6.69 -14.92 -19.13
N GLN A 85 -7.39 -13.80 -19.31
CA GLN A 85 -7.10 -12.56 -18.59
C GLN A 85 -7.21 -12.71 -17.07
N GLU A 86 -8.14 -13.56 -16.60
CA GLU A 86 -8.32 -13.86 -15.18
C GLU A 86 -7.08 -14.51 -14.52
N TYR A 87 -6.22 -15.19 -15.28
CA TYR A 87 -5.00 -15.81 -14.76
C TYR A 87 -3.81 -14.85 -14.71
N LYS A 88 -3.93 -13.70 -15.39
CA LYS A 88 -2.89 -12.68 -15.44
C LYS A 88 -2.91 -11.78 -14.22
N TYR A 89 -4.00 -11.79 -13.44
CA TYR A 89 -4.13 -10.99 -12.23
C TYR A 89 -3.20 -11.48 -11.13
N GLU A 90 -2.32 -10.61 -10.64
CA GLU A 90 -1.51 -10.88 -9.46
C GLU A 90 -2.31 -10.59 -8.20
N PHE A 91 -2.50 -11.62 -7.38
CA PHE A 91 -3.09 -11.49 -6.06
C PHE A 91 -2.00 -11.09 -5.05
N PRO A 92 -2.07 -9.88 -4.50
CA PRO A 92 -1.19 -9.52 -3.41
C PRO A 92 -1.60 -10.24 -2.13
N ALA A 93 -0.65 -10.96 -1.55
CA ALA A 93 -0.86 -11.49 -0.23
C ALA A 93 -0.87 -10.32 0.79
N PRO A 94 -1.93 -10.17 1.60
CA PRO A 94 -1.88 -9.24 2.72
C PRO A 94 -0.73 -9.64 3.66
N VAL A 95 -0.05 -8.64 4.23
CA VAL A 95 1.07 -8.87 5.14
C VAL A 95 0.53 -9.55 6.41
N ARG A 96 1.02 -10.77 6.71
CA ARG A 96 0.52 -11.60 7.83
C ARG A 96 0.59 -10.90 9.19
N ALA A 97 1.57 -10.01 9.39
CA ALA A 97 1.69 -9.19 10.59
C ALA A 97 0.46 -8.30 10.83
N GLU A 98 -0.14 -7.78 9.76
CA GLU A 98 -1.35 -6.95 9.85
C GLU A 98 -2.60 -7.76 10.18
N GLN A 99 -2.63 -9.04 9.78
CA GLN A 99 -3.75 -9.94 10.08
C GLN A 99 -3.75 -10.42 11.53
N LEU A 100 -2.58 -10.52 12.16
CA LEU A 100 -2.45 -10.97 13.54
C LEU A 100 -2.65 -9.84 14.57
N SER A 101 -2.71 -8.58 14.12
CA SER A 101 -2.83 -7.39 14.99
C SER A 101 -1.85 -7.36 16.17
N ASN A 102 -0.72 -8.07 16.05
CA ASN A 102 0.27 -8.25 17.11
C ASN A 102 1.36 -7.17 17.04
N PHE A 103 0.92 -5.92 16.98
CA PHE A 103 1.77 -4.74 16.97
C PHE A 103 1.06 -3.63 17.73
N ARG A 104 1.82 -2.61 18.12
CA ARG A 104 1.29 -1.43 18.79
C ARG A 104 1.20 -0.29 17.80
N VAL A 105 0.14 0.51 17.93
CA VAL A 105 -0.17 1.62 17.04
C VAL A 105 -0.33 2.90 17.82
N LEU A 106 0.05 4.01 17.20
CA LEU A 106 -0.11 5.33 17.77
C LEU A 106 -1.59 5.69 17.88
N CYS A 107 -2.00 6.15 19.05
CA CYS A 107 -3.35 6.60 19.33
C CYS A 107 -3.31 7.93 20.07
N VAL A 108 -4.33 8.75 19.82
CA VAL A 108 -4.64 9.96 20.58
C VAL A 108 -5.98 9.78 21.29
N LYS A 109 -6.25 10.58 22.31
CA LYS A 109 -7.57 10.57 22.93
C LYS A 109 -8.56 11.34 22.06
N ARG A 110 -9.77 10.82 21.95
CA ARG A 110 -10.88 11.44 21.20
C ARG A 110 -11.17 12.86 21.69
N GLU A 111 -11.04 13.13 22.99
CA GLU A 111 -11.26 14.46 23.58
C GLU A 111 -10.32 15.55 23.02
N GLN A 112 -9.14 15.16 22.51
CA GLN A 112 -8.18 16.09 21.89
C GLN A 112 -8.56 16.46 20.44
N LEU A 113 -9.49 15.72 19.88
CA LEU A 113 -10.06 15.99 18.57
C LEU A 113 -11.32 16.84 18.76
N THR A 114 -11.22 18.10 18.32
CA THR A 114 -12.28 19.13 18.35
C THR A 114 -13.54 18.63 17.66
N HIS A 115 -14.73 19.02 18.15
CA HIS A 115 -16.05 18.54 17.71
C HIS A 115 -16.48 18.90 16.26
N GLY A 116 -15.55 19.24 15.36
CA GLY A 116 -15.82 19.46 13.95
C GLY A 116 -16.16 18.16 13.19
N ALA A 117 -17.14 18.21 12.28
CA ALA A 117 -17.56 17.06 11.46
C ALA A 117 -16.50 16.62 10.42
N SER A 118 -15.65 17.56 10.00
CA SER A 118 -14.45 17.34 9.18
C SER A 118 -13.54 18.55 9.42
N GLU A 119 -12.35 18.34 9.96
CA GLU A 119 -11.38 19.41 10.16
C GLU A 119 -10.05 19.03 9.53
N ILE A 120 -9.61 19.85 8.58
CA ILE A 120 -8.25 19.79 8.05
C ILE A 120 -7.39 20.65 8.95
N ARG A 121 -6.64 20.03 9.85
CA ARG A 121 -5.71 20.77 10.73
C ARG A 121 -4.43 21.10 9.98
N LYS A 122 -3.83 22.24 10.30
CA LYS A 122 -2.52 22.61 9.76
C LYS A 122 -1.42 21.77 10.40
N ALA A 123 -0.29 21.63 9.72
CA ALA A 123 0.87 20.92 10.22
C ALA A 123 1.36 21.42 11.60
N SER A 124 1.25 22.74 11.85
CA SER A 124 1.60 23.38 13.12
C SER A 124 0.86 22.79 14.32
N ASP A 125 -0.38 22.33 14.11
CA ASP A 125 -1.28 21.92 15.18
C ASP A 125 -1.17 20.41 15.46
N ILE A 126 -0.35 19.69 14.69
CA ILE A 126 -0.16 18.24 14.84
C ILE A 126 0.71 17.94 16.05
N SER A 127 1.71 18.78 16.35
CA SER A 127 2.61 18.53 17.49
C SER A 127 1.87 18.56 18.83
N SER A 128 0.93 19.49 19.00
CA SER A 128 0.08 19.57 20.20
C SER A 128 -0.97 18.46 20.24
N LEU A 129 -1.47 18.01 19.09
CA LEU A 129 -2.35 16.86 19.03
C LEU A 129 -1.64 15.57 19.47
N LEU A 130 -0.38 15.40 19.08
CA LEU A 130 0.38 14.18 19.33
C LEU A 130 1.12 14.18 20.68
N SER A 131 1.14 15.28 21.42
CA SER A 131 1.91 15.39 22.68
C SER A 131 1.44 14.44 23.78
N GLU A 132 0.17 14.02 23.79
CA GLU A 132 -0.35 12.99 24.72
C GLU A 132 -0.68 11.68 24.01
N SER A 133 -0.10 11.46 22.83
CA SER A 133 -0.29 10.21 22.11
C SER A 133 0.37 9.05 22.85
N LYS A 134 -0.18 7.84 22.66
CA LYS A 134 0.36 6.61 23.24
C LYS A 134 0.25 5.44 22.28
N HIS A 135 1.17 4.50 22.40
CA HIS A 135 1.14 3.26 21.63
C HIS A 135 0.28 2.20 22.32
N VAL A 136 -0.78 1.76 21.65
CA VAL A 136 -1.72 0.74 22.14
C VAL A 136 -1.71 -0.47 21.22
N HIS A 137 -1.83 -1.67 21.77
CA HIS A 137 -1.94 -2.87 20.95
C HIS A 137 -3.14 -2.82 20.03
N ALA A 138 -2.93 -3.09 18.73
CA ALA A 138 -3.97 -2.99 17.71
C ALA A 138 -5.22 -3.85 18.03
N LYS A 139 -5.03 -5.01 18.67
CA LYS A 139 -6.12 -5.89 19.13
C LYS A 139 -7.04 -5.29 20.21
N HIS A 140 -6.64 -4.21 20.88
CA HIS A 140 -7.43 -3.56 21.92
C HIS A 140 -8.19 -2.31 21.43
N LEU A 141 -8.02 -1.91 20.16
CA LEU A 141 -8.66 -0.71 19.62
C LEU A 141 -10.19 -0.81 19.56
N ASP A 142 -10.73 -2.01 19.38
CA ASP A 142 -12.19 -2.22 19.35
C ASP A 142 -12.82 -2.13 20.75
N ILE A 143 -12.01 -2.21 21.80
CA ILE A 143 -12.45 -2.18 23.20
C ILE A 143 -12.51 -0.74 23.72
N ASP A 144 -11.48 0.06 23.41
CA ASP A 144 -11.34 1.43 23.92
C ASP A 144 -11.86 2.45 22.89
N ARG A 145 -13.13 2.87 23.08
CA ARG A 145 -13.79 3.84 22.18
C ARG A 145 -13.28 5.27 22.34
N ASP A 146 -12.56 5.55 23.41
CA ASP A 146 -12.02 6.89 23.68
C ASP A 146 -10.70 7.12 22.95
N LEU A 147 -10.14 6.08 22.33
CA LEU A 147 -8.95 6.20 21.50
C LEU A 147 -9.31 6.36 20.03
N VAL A 148 -8.53 7.21 19.37
CA VAL A 148 -8.55 7.40 17.93
C VAL A 148 -7.17 7.04 17.40
N GLN A 149 -7.15 6.09 16.48
CA GLN A 149 -5.93 5.58 15.88
C GLN A 149 -5.34 6.63 14.94
N VAL A 150 -4.04 6.85 15.01
CA VAL A 150 -3.32 7.69 14.07
C VAL A 150 -2.90 6.86 12.86
N CYS A 151 -3.26 7.34 11.67
CA CYS A 151 -2.89 6.78 10.39
C CYS A 151 -2.04 7.78 9.61
N SER A 152 -1.12 7.29 8.79
CA SER A 152 -0.42 8.08 7.80
C SER A 152 -1.14 7.94 6.46
N LEU A 153 -1.59 9.05 5.89
CA LEU A 153 -2.13 9.16 4.53
C LEU A 153 -1.04 9.73 3.62
N THR A 154 -0.39 8.83 2.89
CA THR A 154 0.77 9.14 2.05
C THR A 154 0.33 9.53 0.65
N VAL A 155 0.40 10.82 0.35
CA VAL A 155 0.06 11.39 -0.95
C VAL A 155 1.33 11.48 -1.78
N ILE A 156 1.39 10.70 -2.85
CA ILE A 156 2.57 10.58 -3.70
C ILE A 156 2.37 11.48 -4.91
N TYR A 157 3.31 12.39 -5.15
CA TYR A 157 3.22 13.34 -6.26
C TYR A 157 4.54 13.44 -7.02
N ASN A 158 4.43 13.83 -8.29
CA ASN A 158 5.57 14.09 -9.16
C ASN A 158 5.15 15.08 -10.26
N CYS A 159 5.94 16.14 -10.46
CA CYS A 159 5.74 17.12 -11.55
C CYS A 159 4.27 17.57 -11.76
N GLY A 160 3.57 17.98 -10.71
CA GLY A 160 2.18 18.45 -10.82
C GLY A 160 1.13 17.34 -11.00
N ARG A 161 1.53 16.06 -10.94
CA ARG A 161 0.64 14.90 -10.96
C ARG A 161 0.64 14.19 -9.62
N ILE A 162 -0.44 13.50 -9.32
CA ILE A 162 -0.63 12.68 -8.12
C ILE A 162 -0.83 11.23 -8.54
N LEU A 163 -0.29 10.30 -7.77
CA LEU A 163 -0.53 8.88 -7.98
C LEU A 163 -1.87 8.49 -7.35
N LEU A 164 -2.84 8.14 -8.21
CA LEU A 164 -4.08 7.50 -7.77
C LEU A 164 -3.89 6.00 -7.65
N ASN A 165 -4.72 5.40 -6.82
CA ASN A 165 -4.82 3.96 -6.68
C ASN A 165 -6.28 3.54 -6.50
N SER A 166 -6.54 2.23 -6.57
CA SER A 166 -7.84 1.64 -6.27
C SER A 166 -7.69 0.54 -5.23
N TYR A 167 -8.45 0.62 -4.13
CA TYR A 167 -8.52 -0.46 -3.18
C TYR A 167 -9.62 -1.47 -3.56
N PRO A 168 -9.34 -2.78 -3.48
CA PRO A 168 -10.40 -3.79 -3.60
C PRO A 168 -11.40 -3.64 -2.44
N SER A 169 -12.63 -4.11 -2.60
CA SER A 169 -13.73 -3.94 -1.62
C SER A 169 -13.47 -4.48 -0.21
N SER A 170 -12.44 -5.31 -0.04
CA SER A 170 -11.92 -5.77 1.26
C SER A 170 -10.74 -4.92 1.77
N ALA A 171 -10.75 -3.63 1.46
CA ALA A 171 -9.60 -2.74 1.66
C ALA A 171 -9.07 -2.75 3.10
N PHE A 172 -7.75 -2.60 3.20
CA PHE A 172 -7.03 -2.34 4.44
C PHE A 172 -7.75 -1.26 5.28
N LEU A 173 -7.83 -1.46 6.60
CA LEU A 173 -8.52 -0.58 7.56
C LEU A 173 -10.06 -0.46 7.43
N GLY A 174 -10.71 -1.23 6.55
CA GLY A 174 -12.16 -1.13 6.38
C GLY A 174 -12.63 0.18 5.74
N LEU A 175 -11.73 0.85 5.01
CA LEU A 175 -11.95 2.17 4.38
C LEU A 175 -12.94 2.12 3.19
N GLY A 176 -13.36 0.92 2.77
CA GLY A 176 -14.28 0.68 1.66
C GLY A 176 -13.56 0.51 0.32
N SER A 177 -14.30 0.05 -0.69
CA SER A 177 -13.85 0.06 -2.09
C SER A 177 -13.86 1.47 -2.65
N GLY A 178 -12.89 1.81 -3.50
CA GLY A 178 -12.92 3.04 -4.27
C GLY A 178 -11.55 3.46 -4.76
N LYS A 179 -11.52 4.58 -5.48
CA LYS A 179 -10.29 5.29 -5.83
C LYS A 179 -9.76 6.02 -4.60
N SER A 180 -8.45 6.07 -4.42
CA SER A 180 -7.83 6.83 -3.34
C SER A 180 -6.64 7.65 -3.82
N VAL A 181 -6.54 8.84 -3.24
CA VAL A 181 -5.45 9.80 -3.35
C VAL A 181 -4.48 9.52 -2.20
N GLY A 182 -3.81 8.38 -2.27
CA GLY A 182 -2.72 8.05 -1.37
C GLY A 182 -2.76 6.65 -0.77
N LEU A 183 -1.65 6.31 -0.10
CA LEU A 183 -1.47 5.06 0.62
C LEU A 183 -1.77 5.30 2.10
N VAL A 184 -2.75 4.57 2.64
CA VAL A 184 -3.05 4.65 4.07
C VAL A 184 -2.33 3.53 4.80
N THR A 185 -1.58 3.88 5.85
CA THR A 185 -1.04 2.90 6.79
C THR A 185 -1.27 3.31 8.24
N ARG A 186 -1.25 2.33 9.15
CA ARG A 186 -1.21 2.62 10.59
C ARG A 186 0.18 3.12 10.96
N VAL A 187 0.28 4.06 11.89
CA VAL A 187 1.54 4.42 12.52
C VAL A 187 1.82 3.41 13.64
N LYS A 188 2.86 2.60 13.47
CA LYS A 188 3.26 1.52 14.37
C LYS A 188 4.36 2.02 15.32
N GLU A 189 4.51 1.35 16.46
CA GLU A 189 5.60 1.66 17.41
C GLU A 189 6.99 1.51 16.76
N ASP A 190 7.15 0.54 15.85
CA ASP A 190 8.40 0.33 15.09
C ASP A 190 8.70 1.43 14.07
N ASP A 191 7.73 2.32 13.77
CA ASP A 191 7.97 3.48 12.90
C ASP A 191 8.68 4.62 13.67
N LEU A 192 8.88 4.50 14.98
CA LEU A 192 9.65 5.46 15.75
C LEU A 192 11.14 5.37 15.40
N SER A 193 11.70 6.48 14.93
CA SER A 193 13.13 6.62 14.67
C SER A 193 13.76 7.55 15.69
N LEU A 194 15.02 7.26 16.09
CA LEU A 194 15.82 8.15 16.94
C LEU A 194 16.04 9.54 16.33
N PHE A 195 15.87 9.65 15.01
CA PHE A 195 16.03 10.89 14.25
C PHE A 195 14.71 11.62 14.01
N ASP A 196 13.59 11.09 14.49
CA ASP A 196 12.30 11.74 14.37
C ASP A 196 12.08 12.71 15.53
N GLY A 197 12.53 13.95 15.36
CA GLY A 197 12.40 14.99 16.39
C GLY A 197 10.96 15.49 16.61
N THR A 198 10.01 15.19 15.71
CA THR A 198 8.70 15.89 15.73
C THR A 198 7.49 15.13 15.16
N ALA A 199 7.68 14.03 14.42
CA ALA A 199 6.62 13.41 13.62
C ALA A 199 6.08 12.09 14.20
N TYR A 200 6.51 11.64 15.38
CA TYR A 200 5.98 10.46 16.08
C TYR A 200 5.87 9.19 15.19
N GLY A 201 6.81 9.00 14.27
CA GLY A 201 6.87 7.88 13.33
C GLY A 201 5.94 8.01 12.12
N VAL A 202 5.19 9.10 11.97
CA VAL A 202 4.21 9.29 10.88
C VAL A 202 4.87 9.31 9.51
N ARG A 203 6.07 9.91 9.44
CA ARG A 203 6.89 9.95 8.23
C ARG A 203 7.44 8.57 7.87
N GLU A 204 7.99 7.85 8.85
CA GLU A 204 8.53 6.51 8.62
C GLU A 204 7.42 5.53 8.23
N ALA A 205 6.22 5.67 8.82
CA ALA A 205 5.03 4.96 8.39
C ALA A 205 4.72 5.25 6.90
N ALA A 206 4.83 6.50 6.45
CA ALA A 206 4.63 6.85 5.05
C ALA A 206 5.66 6.16 4.12
N LEU A 207 6.94 6.21 4.48
CA LEU A 207 8.01 5.55 3.73
C LEU A 207 7.85 4.02 3.69
N ARG A 208 7.48 3.42 4.82
CA ARG A 208 7.16 1.99 4.90
C ARG A 208 5.99 1.65 3.99
N SER A 209 4.93 2.46 3.98
CA SER A 209 3.77 2.22 3.10
C SER A 209 4.15 2.22 1.62
N ILE A 210 5.06 3.12 1.21
CA ILE A 210 5.64 3.16 -0.13
C ILE A 210 6.46 1.89 -0.42
N ALA A 211 7.32 1.48 0.51
CA ALA A 211 8.17 0.30 0.34
C ALA A 211 7.36 -1.01 0.24
N GLU A 212 6.31 -1.13 1.06
CA GLU A 212 5.40 -2.28 1.08
C GLU A 212 4.51 -2.30 -0.17
N THR A 213 4.01 -1.13 -0.61
CA THR A 213 3.00 -1.05 -1.66
C THR A 213 3.58 -0.92 -3.06
N LEU A 214 4.57 -0.04 -3.25
CA LEU A 214 5.12 0.27 -4.57
C LEU A 214 6.40 -0.49 -4.89
N SER A 215 7.03 -1.11 -3.87
CA SER A 215 8.30 -1.83 -3.99
C SER A 215 9.33 -1.12 -4.88
N PRO A 216 9.60 0.18 -4.65
CA PRO A 216 10.54 0.91 -5.49
C PRO A 216 11.98 0.38 -5.30
N PRO A 217 12.89 0.64 -6.26
CA PRO A 217 14.31 0.34 -6.10
C PRO A 217 14.90 0.98 -4.85
N GLU A 218 15.96 0.39 -4.31
CA GLU A 218 16.65 0.89 -3.11
C GLU A 218 17.16 2.33 -3.30
N SER A 219 17.66 2.68 -4.48
CA SER A 219 18.09 4.05 -4.81
C SER A 219 16.98 5.08 -4.61
N VAL A 220 15.75 4.73 -5.00
CA VAL A 220 14.57 5.58 -4.80
C VAL A 220 14.24 5.68 -3.32
N MET A 221 14.27 4.56 -2.58
CA MET A 221 14.03 4.58 -1.14
C MET A 221 15.04 5.43 -0.38
N LEU A 222 16.33 5.32 -0.71
CA LEU A 222 17.40 6.13 -0.10
C LEU A 222 17.17 7.63 -0.35
N ARG A 223 16.75 8.02 -1.56
CA ARG A 223 16.40 9.42 -1.83
C ARG A 223 15.19 9.87 -1.00
N LEU A 224 14.16 9.03 -0.87
CA LEU A 224 12.96 9.37 -0.09
C LEU A 224 13.24 9.49 1.43
N GLN A 225 14.37 8.96 1.93
CA GLN A 225 14.84 9.19 3.29
C GLN A 225 15.36 10.61 3.53
N ASP A 226 15.56 11.43 2.49
CA ASP A 226 15.82 12.86 2.66
C ASP A 226 14.53 13.55 3.16
N PRO A 227 14.57 14.25 4.32
CA PRO A 227 13.42 14.98 4.84
C PRO A 227 12.82 16.00 3.87
N THR A 228 13.60 16.54 2.92
CA THR A 228 13.08 17.48 1.91
C THR A 228 12.09 16.85 0.94
N GLN A 229 12.11 15.52 0.80
CA GLN A 229 11.22 14.78 -0.11
C GLN A 229 9.86 14.47 0.54
N THR A 230 9.75 14.63 1.86
CA THR A 230 8.57 14.24 2.64
C THR A 230 8.08 15.39 3.50
N ASN A 231 6.81 15.75 3.41
CA ASN A 231 6.27 16.88 4.19
C ASN A 231 4.95 16.51 4.87
N LEU A 232 4.92 16.62 6.19
CA LEU A 232 3.70 16.51 6.98
C LEU A 232 2.87 17.77 6.80
N CYS A 233 1.74 17.66 6.10
CA CYS A 233 0.99 18.83 5.63
C CYS A 233 -0.26 19.15 6.45
N GLY A 234 -0.81 18.18 7.16
CA GLY A 234 -2.03 18.39 7.92
C GLY A 234 -2.61 17.09 8.48
N ALA A 235 -3.83 17.18 9.00
CA ALA A 235 -4.59 16.04 9.50
C ALA A 235 -6.03 16.10 9.00
N ILE A 236 -6.67 14.95 8.75
CA ILE A 236 -8.09 14.81 8.42
C ILE A 236 -8.73 13.85 9.41
N TRP A 237 -9.75 14.32 10.11
CA TRP A 237 -10.61 13.48 10.95
C TRP A 237 -12.06 13.58 10.51
N LEU A 238 -12.70 12.43 10.25
CA LEU A 238 -14.08 12.34 9.77
C LEU A 238 -14.97 11.70 10.84
N SER A 239 -15.32 12.51 11.84
CA SER A 239 -16.11 12.07 13.00
C SER A 239 -17.54 11.63 12.63
N ASN A 240 -18.09 12.16 11.53
CA ASN A 240 -19.44 11.86 11.03
C ASN A 240 -19.55 10.55 10.22
N ARG A 241 -18.44 9.85 9.94
CA ARG A 241 -18.44 8.60 9.18
C ARG A 241 -18.14 7.43 10.12
N PRO A 242 -19.05 6.45 10.31
CA PRO A 242 -18.88 5.35 11.27
C PRO A 242 -17.56 4.57 11.11
N SER A 243 -17.13 4.30 9.88
CA SER A 243 -15.87 3.58 9.60
C SER A 243 -14.60 4.42 9.82
N TYR A 244 -14.72 5.74 9.97
CA TYR A 244 -13.60 6.67 10.07
C TYR A 244 -13.52 7.36 11.43
N ARG A 245 -14.58 7.33 12.25
CA ARG A 245 -14.63 8.02 13.55
C ARG A 245 -13.62 7.54 14.59
N SER A 246 -13.00 6.38 14.37
CA SER A 246 -11.95 5.78 15.20
C SER A 246 -10.54 5.99 14.61
N MET A 247 -10.40 6.73 13.51
CA MET A 247 -9.12 6.99 12.85
C MET A 247 -8.95 8.46 12.48
N ILE A 248 -7.76 9.00 12.69
CA ILE A 248 -7.32 10.28 12.14
C ILE A 248 -6.20 10.05 11.14
N ALA A 249 -6.31 10.64 9.95
CA ALA A 249 -5.29 10.57 8.92
C ALA A 249 -4.38 11.79 8.97
N LEU A 250 -3.08 11.59 9.18
CA LEU A 250 -2.06 12.61 9.02
C LEU A 250 -1.53 12.58 7.59
N ILE A 251 -1.62 13.71 6.90
CA ILE A 251 -1.30 13.82 5.48
C ILE A 251 0.20 14.00 5.31
N VAL A 252 0.86 13.03 4.69
CA VAL A 252 2.27 13.10 4.32
C VAL A 252 2.38 13.22 2.81
N MET A 253 2.89 14.34 2.34
CA MET A 253 3.18 14.59 0.93
C MET A 253 4.57 14.07 0.59
N VAL A 254 4.70 13.21 -0.43
CA VAL A 254 5.97 12.62 -0.84
C VAL A 254 6.27 12.92 -2.31
N ASN A 255 7.39 13.60 -2.56
CA ASN A 255 7.89 13.83 -3.91
C ASN A 255 8.60 12.58 -4.44
N PHE A 256 7.93 11.87 -5.34
CA PHE A 256 8.39 10.58 -5.82
C PHE A 256 9.46 10.67 -6.90
N GLY A 257 9.67 11.83 -7.52
CA GLY A 257 10.60 11.99 -8.63
C GLY A 257 10.21 11.18 -9.90
N SER A 258 11.01 11.32 -10.96
CA SER A 258 10.75 10.70 -12.27
C SER A 258 11.60 9.47 -12.59
N GLU A 259 12.51 9.08 -11.70
CA GLU A 259 13.44 7.95 -11.89
C GLU A 259 12.73 6.59 -11.96
N TYR A 260 11.52 6.51 -11.40
CA TYR A 260 10.77 5.27 -11.30
C TYR A 260 9.27 5.57 -11.41
N ASP A 261 8.60 4.89 -12.34
CA ASP A 261 7.16 5.00 -12.53
C ASP A 261 6.43 3.82 -11.85
N PRO A 262 5.74 4.04 -10.73
CA PRO A 262 5.01 3.00 -10.02
C PRO A 262 3.74 2.55 -10.77
N SER A 263 3.24 3.32 -11.75
CA SER A 263 2.04 2.95 -12.52
C SER A 263 2.26 1.77 -13.46
N LEU A 264 3.53 1.49 -13.81
CA LEU A 264 3.91 0.37 -14.67
C LEU A 264 4.02 -0.96 -13.90
N ARG A 265 3.72 -0.97 -12.60
CA ARG A 265 3.85 -2.16 -11.74
C ARG A 265 2.52 -2.88 -11.55
N PHE A 266 2.63 -4.19 -11.46
CA PHE A 266 1.64 -5.05 -10.80
C PHE A 266 2.05 -5.16 -9.33
N GLY A 267 1.12 -4.83 -8.42
CA GLY A 267 1.42 -4.73 -7.00
C GLY A 267 0.18 -4.89 -6.14
N PRO A 268 0.32 -4.70 -4.81
CA PRO A 268 -0.76 -4.89 -3.87
C PRO A 268 -1.93 -3.94 -3.96
N VAL A 269 -1.73 -2.85 -4.68
CA VAL A 269 -2.80 -1.93 -5.00
C VAL A 269 -2.94 -1.89 -6.51
N SER A 270 -4.19 -1.94 -6.97
CA SER A 270 -4.52 -1.94 -8.39
C SER A 270 -4.83 -0.53 -8.87
N GLY A 271 -4.85 -0.35 -10.19
CA GLY A 271 -5.24 0.94 -10.80
C GLY A 271 -4.28 2.09 -10.49
N LEU A 272 -3.00 1.79 -10.22
CA LEU A 272 -1.97 2.81 -10.04
C LEU A 272 -1.80 3.62 -11.32
N ARG A 273 -1.98 4.93 -11.23
CA ARG A 273 -1.76 5.83 -12.36
C ARG A 273 -1.56 7.27 -11.91
N TRP A 274 -0.77 7.99 -12.68
CA TRP A 274 -0.59 9.42 -12.52
C TRP A 274 -1.78 10.18 -13.08
N VAL A 275 -2.31 11.12 -12.30
CA VAL A 275 -3.32 12.07 -12.76
C VAL A 275 -2.92 13.50 -12.46
N ASP A 276 -3.29 14.42 -13.34
CA ASP A 276 -3.22 15.86 -13.08
C ASP A 276 -4.50 16.38 -12.40
N SER A 277 -4.56 17.69 -12.14
CA SER A 277 -5.72 18.32 -11.51
C SER A 277 -7.00 18.23 -12.34
N GLU A 278 -6.90 18.26 -13.67
CA GLU A 278 -8.08 18.21 -14.54
C GLU A 278 -8.71 16.82 -14.50
N GLN A 279 -7.88 15.79 -14.65
CA GLN A 279 -8.28 14.39 -14.55
C GLN A 279 -8.85 14.06 -13.16
N LEU A 280 -8.21 14.57 -12.10
CA LEU A 280 -8.67 14.36 -10.72
C LEU A 280 -10.09 14.90 -10.51
N ASN A 281 -10.40 16.09 -11.06
CA ASN A 281 -11.71 16.74 -10.97
C ASN A 281 -12.76 16.09 -11.90
N ALA A 282 -12.35 15.64 -13.08
CA ALA A 282 -13.25 15.04 -14.07
C ALA A 282 -13.84 13.70 -13.57
N GLU A 283 -13.08 12.96 -12.78
CA GLU A 283 -13.46 11.63 -12.29
C GLU A 283 -14.30 11.64 -11.01
N SER A 284 -15.14 12.65 -10.84
CA SER A 284 -15.81 13.07 -9.59
C SER A 284 -16.70 12.04 -8.86
N THR A 285 -16.70 10.78 -9.27
CA THR A 285 -17.49 9.71 -8.67
C THR A 285 -16.61 8.54 -8.24
N ASN A 286 -16.76 8.14 -6.97
CA ASN A 286 -16.17 6.97 -6.31
C ASN A 286 -14.77 7.10 -5.70
N TYR A 287 -14.39 8.27 -5.19
CA TYR A 287 -13.26 8.38 -4.25
C TYR A 287 -13.68 7.98 -2.83
N GLU A 288 -12.74 7.42 -2.07
CA GLU A 288 -12.97 7.17 -0.64
C GLU A 288 -13.07 8.50 0.16
N PRO A 289 -13.74 8.50 1.32
CA PRO A 289 -14.00 9.70 2.13
C PRO A 289 -12.83 10.65 2.40
N TRP A 290 -11.65 10.16 2.82
CA TRP A 290 -10.48 11.03 3.06
C TRP A 290 -9.99 11.68 1.76
N SER A 291 -9.97 10.92 0.67
CA SER A 291 -9.65 11.45 -0.66
C SER A 291 -10.63 12.52 -1.10
N ASN A 292 -11.94 12.35 -0.88
CA ASN A 292 -12.91 13.41 -1.20
C ASN A 292 -12.63 14.70 -0.41
N GLU A 293 -12.32 14.58 0.87
CA GLU A 293 -12.03 15.75 1.71
C GLU A 293 -10.72 16.42 1.28
N LEU A 294 -9.71 15.63 0.92
CA LEU A 294 -8.44 16.11 0.42
C LEU A 294 -8.55 16.78 -0.96
N ILE A 295 -9.36 16.26 -1.87
CA ILE A 295 -9.56 16.82 -3.23
C ILE A 295 -10.41 18.09 -3.16
N TYR A 296 -11.58 18.02 -2.52
CA TYR A 296 -12.62 19.03 -2.68
C TYR A 296 -12.62 20.09 -1.58
N LYS A 297 -12.15 19.76 -0.38
CA LYS A 297 -12.18 20.69 0.77
C LYS A 297 -10.81 21.18 1.19
N SER A 298 -9.73 20.47 0.84
CA SER A 298 -8.37 20.88 1.16
C SER A 298 -7.79 21.83 0.12
N SER A 299 -7.11 22.87 0.60
CA SER A 299 -6.20 23.66 -0.22
C SER A 299 -4.81 23.02 -0.34
N ILE A 300 -4.53 21.93 0.38
CA ILE A 300 -3.20 21.29 0.42
C ILE A 300 -2.73 20.87 -0.98
N LEU A 301 -3.57 20.14 -1.73
CA LEU A 301 -3.21 19.68 -3.08
C LEU A 301 -3.02 20.86 -4.05
N LYS A 302 -3.95 21.83 -4.02
CA LYS A 302 -3.90 23.02 -4.87
C LYS A 302 -2.64 23.85 -4.61
N ASN A 303 -2.31 24.10 -3.35
CA ASN A 303 -1.22 24.98 -2.96
C ASN A 303 0.17 24.35 -3.08
N ARG A 304 0.28 23.01 -3.01
CA ARG A 304 1.59 22.32 -2.99
C ARG A 304 1.94 21.65 -4.32
N ILE A 305 0.95 21.21 -5.09
CA ILE A 305 1.17 20.38 -6.28
C ILE A 305 0.82 21.14 -7.56
N PHE A 306 -0.36 21.77 -7.58
CA PHE A 306 -0.90 22.36 -8.81
C PHE A 306 -0.51 23.83 -9.02
N SER A 307 -0.24 24.58 -7.96
CA SER A 307 0.20 25.99 -8.01
C SER A 307 1.58 26.18 -8.67
N GLY A 308 2.48 25.21 -8.56
CA GLY A 308 3.83 25.27 -9.16
C GLY A 308 3.85 25.07 -10.68
N HIS A 309 2.77 24.56 -11.29
CA HIS A 309 2.68 24.37 -12.74
C HIS A 309 2.26 25.65 -13.46
N ALA A 310 1.33 26.43 -12.89
CA ALA A 310 0.83 27.66 -13.51
C ALA A 310 1.94 28.70 -13.76
N GLN A 311 2.95 28.79 -12.89
CA GLN A 311 4.05 29.75 -13.05
C GLN A 311 5.10 29.35 -14.09
N LYS A 312 5.17 28.08 -14.52
CA LYS A 312 6.13 27.64 -15.55
C LYS A 312 5.59 27.80 -16.98
N THR A 313 4.27 27.76 -17.16
CA THR A 313 3.64 27.96 -18.47
C THR A 313 3.61 29.43 -18.92
N GLU A 314 3.73 30.40 -18.01
CA GLU A 314 3.75 31.83 -18.37
C GLU A 314 5.16 32.40 -18.64
N ARG A 315 6.24 31.64 -18.43
CA ARG A 315 7.64 32.12 -18.66
C ARG A 315 8.31 31.44 -19.85
N GLY A 316 7.56 31.07 -20.88
CA GLY A 316 8.07 30.27 -21.98
C GLY A 316 7.54 30.66 -23.36
N TRP A 317 7.25 31.94 -23.63
CA TRP A 317 6.91 32.45 -24.97
C TRP A 317 7.40 33.89 -25.21
N ASP A 318 8.49 34.32 -24.56
CA ASP A 318 9.20 35.56 -24.91
C ASP A 318 10.71 35.38 -24.69
N ALA A 319 11.37 34.75 -25.68
CA ALA A 319 12.78 34.92 -26.04
C ALA A 319 13.06 34.22 -27.38
#